data_AF-A0A519MET4-F1
#
_entry.id   AF-A0A519MET4-F1
#
_cell.length_a   1.000
_cell.length_b   1.000
_cell.length_c   1.000
_cell.angle_alpha   90.00
_cell.angle_beta   90.00
_cell.angle_gamma   90.00
#
_symmetry.space_group_name_H-M   'P 1'
#
loop_
_entity.id
_entity.type
_entity.pdbx_description
1 polymer ?
#
loop_
_entity_poly.entity_id
_entity_poly.type
_entity_poly.pdbx_seq_one_letter_code
_entity_poly.pdbx_strand_id
1 'polypeptide(L)'
;NHIAFRVNTIEELENTKQRLQAHGIEVLGVTDHHIFKSIYFFDPNGIRLELSAQLANEEAMEKDSTVAHARLKEWTARKEQWRKERAEGKAAQPLKPQQNDRPEYAQG
;
A
#
# COMPACT_ATOMS: atom_id res chain seq x y z
N ASN A 1 10.05 0.40 -7.61
CA ASN A 1 9.58 1.80 -7.56
C ASN A 1 8.48 1.97 -8.62
N HIS A 2 7.55 2.90 -8.49
CA HIS A 2 6.45 3.12 -9.45
C HIS A 2 5.97 4.57 -9.40
N ILE A 3 5.20 5.00 -10.39
CA ILE A 3 4.51 6.30 -10.42
C ILE A 3 3.01 6.05 -10.32
N ALA A 4 2.35 6.70 -9.37
CA ALA A 4 0.91 6.58 -9.15
C ALA A 4 0.15 7.80 -9.68
N PHE A 5 -0.94 7.56 -10.41
CA PHE A 5 -1.87 8.59 -10.86
C PHE A 5 -3.26 8.34 -10.28
N ARG A 6 -3.93 9.42 -9.89
CA ARG A 6 -5.29 9.35 -9.34
C ARG A 6 -6.33 9.26 -10.46
N VAL A 7 -7.31 8.38 -10.28
CA VAL A 7 -8.59 8.38 -11.01
C VAL A 7 -9.71 8.76 -10.05
N ASN A 8 -10.85 9.22 -10.57
CA ASN A 8 -11.90 9.80 -9.73
C ASN A 8 -12.76 8.74 -9.04
N THR A 9 -12.96 7.58 -9.67
CA THR A 9 -13.86 6.54 -9.17
C THR A 9 -13.27 5.14 -9.32
N ILE A 10 -13.82 4.19 -8.54
CA ILE A 10 -13.50 2.76 -8.69
C ILE A 10 -13.94 2.27 -10.09
N GLU A 11 -15.06 2.77 -10.59
CA GLU A 11 -15.53 2.43 -11.93
C GLU A 11 -14.53 2.86 -13.01
N GLU A 12 -13.95 4.06 -12.90
CA GLU A 12 -12.90 4.53 -13.82
C GLU A 12 -11.65 3.64 -13.76
N LEU A 13 -11.30 3.17 -12.56
CA LEU A 13 -10.21 2.22 -12.34
C LEU A 13 -10.47 0.88 -13.04
N GLU A 14 -11.68 0.32 -12.87
CA GLU A 14 -12.09 -0.95 -13.47
C GLU A 14 -12.21 -0.86 -14.99
N ASN A 15 -12.81 0.21 -15.51
CA ASN A 15 -12.90 0.49 -16.94
C ASN A 15 -11.51 0.63 -17.57
N THR A 16 -10.58 1.30 -16.88
CA THR A 16 -9.21 1.44 -17.37
C THR A 16 -8.46 0.12 -17.37
N LYS A 17 -8.63 -0.72 -16.33
CA LYS A 17 -8.10 -2.08 -16.31
C LYS A 17 -8.59 -2.89 -17.52
N GLN A 18 -9.90 -2.90 -17.77
CA GLN A 18 -10.47 -3.64 -18.91
C GLN A 18 -9.91 -3.14 -20.24
N ARG A 19 -9.79 -1.82 -20.41
CA ARG A 19 -9.20 -1.22 -21.61
C ARG A 19 -7.74 -1.63 -21.81
N LEU A 20 -6.93 -1.61 -20.76
CA LEU A 20 -5.52 -2.05 -20.82
C LEU A 20 -5.41 -3.52 -21.23
N GLN A 21 -6.20 -4.39 -20.59
CA GLN A 21 -6.21 -5.83 -20.88
C GLN A 21 -6.67 -6.11 -22.32
N ALA A 22 -7.66 -5.38 -22.83
CA ALA A 22 -8.11 -5.48 -24.22
C ALA A 22 -7.01 -5.12 -25.25
N HIS A 23 -6.00 -4.34 -24.84
CA HIS A 23 -4.84 -3.98 -25.67
C HIS A 23 -3.62 -4.88 -25.39
N GLY A 24 -3.82 -6.01 -24.70
CA GLY A 24 -2.75 -6.97 -24.41
C GLY A 24 -1.77 -6.52 -23.32
N ILE A 25 -2.11 -5.48 -22.54
CA ILE A 25 -1.31 -5.04 -21.41
C ILE A 25 -1.71 -5.87 -20.19
N GLU A 26 -0.73 -6.54 -19.58
CA GLU A 26 -0.94 -7.26 -18.33
C GLU A 26 -1.16 -6.26 -17.18
N VAL A 27 -2.22 -6.49 -16.41
CA VAL A 27 -2.60 -5.64 -15.28
C VAL A 27 -2.73 -6.49 -14.03
N LEU A 28 -1.93 -6.16 -13.02
CA LEU A 28 -2.12 -6.65 -11.67
C LEU A 28 -3.39 -5.99 -11.11
N GLY A 29 -4.38 -6.84 -10.80
CA GLY A 29 -5.75 -6.46 -10.53
C GLY A 29 -5.97 -5.54 -9.33
N VAL A 30 -7.24 -5.17 -9.14
CA VAL A 30 -7.68 -4.17 -8.16
C VAL A 30 -7.26 -4.62 -6.76
N THR A 31 -6.21 -4.00 -6.24
CA THR A 31 -5.67 -4.22 -4.91
C THR A 31 -6.38 -3.28 -3.94
N ASP A 32 -6.85 -3.82 -2.81
CA ASP A 32 -7.50 -3.03 -1.77
C ASP A 32 -6.47 -2.60 -0.71
N HIS A 33 -6.30 -1.28 -0.56
CA HIS A 33 -5.40 -0.65 0.41
C HIS A 33 -6.17 0.00 1.58
N HIS A 34 -7.43 -0.40 1.79
CA HIS A 34 -8.40 0.16 2.74
C HIS A 34 -8.83 1.60 2.45
N ILE A 35 -7.88 2.53 2.27
CA ILE A 35 -8.14 3.94 2.00
C ILE A 35 -8.23 4.27 0.50
N PHE A 36 -7.74 3.37 -0.36
CA PHE A 36 -7.86 3.44 -1.82
C PHE A 36 -7.81 2.04 -2.44
N LYS A 37 -8.25 1.93 -3.69
CA LYS A 37 -8.04 0.76 -4.55
C LYS A 37 -7.10 1.13 -5.69
N SER A 38 -6.28 0.19 -6.14
CA SER A 38 -5.38 0.47 -7.27
C SER A 38 -5.14 -0.71 -8.19
N ILE A 39 -4.67 -0.43 -9.40
CA ILE A 39 -4.19 -1.43 -10.36
C ILE A 39 -2.74 -1.09 -10.73
N TYR A 40 -1.94 -2.09 -11.08
CA TYR A 40 -0.56 -1.89 -11.52
C TYR A 40 -0.33 -2.52 -12.90
N PHE A 41 0.46 -1.85 -13.73
CA PHE A 41 0.87 -2.36 -15.03
C PHE A 41 2.21 -1.73 -15.45
N PHE A 42 2.79 -2.21 -16.55
CA PHE A 42 3.98 -1.64 -17.15
C PHE A 42 3.62 -0.88 -18.42
N ASP A 43 4.23 0.30 -18.62
CA ASP A 43 4.18 0.99 -19.91
C ASP A 43 5.13 0.31 -20.92
N PRO A 44 5.08 0.68 -22.21
CA PRO A 44 5.97 0.13 -23.23
C PRO A 44 7.47 0.36 -22.98
N ASN A 45 7.83 1.31 -22.11
CA ASN A 45 9.22 1.59 -21.74
C ASN A 45 9.66 0.77 -20.51
N GLY A 46 8.79 -0.07 -19.95
CA GLY A 46 9.06 -0.86 -18.74
C GLY A 46 8.92 -0.08 -17.44
N ILE A 47 8.31 1.10 -17.46
CA ILE A 47 8.01 1.89 -16.25
C ILE A 47 6.77 1.29 -15.58
N ARG A 48 6.89 0.96 -14.30
CA ARG A 48 5.75 0.50 -13.50
C ARG A 48 4.85 1.68 -13.13
N LEU A 49 3.60 1.60 -13.57
CA LEU A 49 2.56 2.57 -13.29
C LEU A 49 1.52 1.99 -12.32
N GLU A 50 0.92 2.88 -11.54
CA GLU A 50 -0.22 2.62 -10.67
C GLU A 50 -1.34 3.61 -11.01
N LEU A 51 -2.57 3.11 -11.11
CA LEU A 51 -3.76 3.97 -11.04
C LEU A 51 -4.45 3.70 -9.72
N SER A 52 -4.85 4.76 -9.01
CA SER A 52 -5.49 4.65 -7.69
C SER A 52 -6.79 5.43 -7.62
N ALA A 53 -7.84 4.79 -7.11
CA ALA A 53 -9.13 5.39 -6.76
C ALA A 53 -9.27 5.47 -5.25
N GLN A 54 -9.46 6.67 -4.70
CA GLN A 54 -9.60 6.88 -3.27
C GLN A 54 -10.96 6.36 -2.76
N LEU A 55 -10.95 5.69 -1.61
CA LEU A 55 -12.14 5.22 -0.89
C LEU A 55 -12.45 6.09 0.33
N ALA A 56 -11.42 6.54 1.04
CA ALA A 56 -11.57 7.35 2.24
C ALA A 56 -12.11 8.74 1.89
N ASN A 57 -13.13 9.19 2.60
CA ASN A 57 -13.57 10.59 2.53
C ASN A 57 -12.62 11.50 3.34
N GLU A 58 -12.82 12.81 3.24
CA GLU A 58 -11.98 13.81 3.92
C GLU A 58 -11.93 13.59 5.43
N GLU A 59 -13.07 13.28 6.06
CA GLU A 59 -13.15 13.03 7.50
C GLU A 59 -12.32 11.80 7.92
N ALA A 60 -12.41 10.70 7.17
CA ALA A 60 -11.61 9.50 7.42
C ALA A 60 -10.12 9.78 7.26
N MET A 61 -9.73 10.54 6.22
CA MET A 61 -8.35 10.95 6.01
C MET A 61 -7.82 11.86 7.12
N GLU A 62 -8.63 12.81 7.58
CA GLU A 62 -8.27 13.72 8.67
C GLU A 62 -8.03 12.94 9.95
N LYS A 63 -8.96 12.05 10.31
CA LYS A 63 -8.82 11.18 11.49
C LYS A 63 -7.53 10.36 11.44
N ASP A 64 -7.22 9.74 10.30
CA ASP A 64 -5.98 8.98 10.12
C ASP A 64 -4.73 9.85 10.23
N SER A 65 -4.78 11.09 9.75
CA SER A 65 -3.67 12.04 9.85
C SER A 65 -3.32 12.35 11.32
N THR A 66 -4.31 12.42 12.21
CA THR A 66 -4.10 12.75 13.62
C THR A 66 -3.33 11.67 14.39
N VAL A 67 -3.42 10.41 13.94
CA VAL A 67 -2.78 9.27 14.62
C VAL A 67 -1.46 8.84 13.98
N ALA A 68 -1.15 9.30 12.77
CA ALA A 68 0.02 8.89 12.01
C ALA A 68 1.35 9.11 12.77
N HIS A 69 1.53 10.28 13.36
CA HIS A 69 2.74 10.60 14.12
C HIS A 69 2.89 9.75 15.38
N ALA A 70 1.79 9.49 16.09
CA ALA A 70 1.79 8.64 17.28
C ALA A 70 2.19 7.21 16.92
N ARG A 71 1.58 6.63 15.87
CA ARG A 71 1.92 5.29 15.36
C ARG A 71 3.39 5.17 14.95
N LEU A 72 3.92 6.18 14.24
CA LEU A 72 5.33 6.20 13.82
C LEU A 72 6.29 6.27 15.02
N LYS A 73 5.97 7.10 16.02
CA LYS A 73 6.77 7.24 17.24
C LYS A 73 6.84 5.92 18.00
N GLU A 74 5.69 5.26 18.18
CA GLU A 74 5.60 3.96 18.83
C GLU A 74 6.40 2.89 18.10
N TRP A 75 6.25 2.78 16.77
CA TRP A 75 7.02 1.85 15.94
C TRP A 75 8.52 2.10 16.04
N THR A 76 8.94 3.37 16.07
CA THR A 76 10.35 3.75 16.16
C THR A 76 10.95 3.34 17.50
N ALA A 77 10.25 3.60 18.61
CA ALA A 77 10.68 3.17 19.95
C ALA A 77 10.78 1.65 20.04
N ARG A 78 9.80 0.90 19.52
CA ARG A 78 9.82 -0.57 19.50
C ARG A 78 10.99 -1.11 18.67
N LYS A 79 11.25 -0.54 17.49
CA LYS A 79 12.42 -0.90 16.66
C LYS A 79 13.73 -0.63 17.38
N GLU A 80 13.83 0.47 18.13
CA GLU A 80 15.03 0.77 18.90
C GLU A 80 15.25 -0.26 20.00
N GLN A 81 14.22 -0.59 20.77
CA GLN A 81 14.27 -1.63 21.80
C GLN A 81 14.67 -2.99 21.22
N TRP A 82 14.01 -3.42 20.14
CA TRP A 82 14.33 -4.67 19.44
C TRP A 82 15.78 -4.73 18.94
N ARG A 83 16.34 -3.60 18.45
CA ARG A 83 17.75 -3.54 18.04
C ARG A 83 18.71 -3.74 19.21
N LYS A 84 18.41 -3.18 20.40
CA LYS A 84 19.20 -3.38 21.63
C LYS A 84 19.17 -4.85 22.06
N GLU A 85 17.99 -5.43 22.15
CA GLU A 85 17.82 -6.85 22.53
C GLU A 85 18.49 -7.81 21.53
N ARG A 86 18.43 -7.51 20.23
CA ARG A 86 19.11 -8.30 19.20
C ARG A 86 20.63 -8.23 19.33
N ALA A 87 21.18 -7.04 19.61
CA ALA A 87 22.61 -6.87 19.85
C ALA A 87 23.09 -7.63 21.10
N GLU A 88 22.22 -7.76 22.10
CA GLU A 88 22.45 -8.57 23.31
C GLU A 88 22.19 -10.08 23.11
N GLY A 89 21.80 -10.52 21.92
CA GLY A 89 21.49 -11.92 21.61
C GLY A 89 20.13 -12.42 22.13
N LYS A 90 19.27 -11.53 22.65
CA LYS A 90 17.97 -11.87 23.26
C LYS A 90 16.82 -11.91 22.25
N ALA A 91 16.96 -11.25 21.10
CA ALA A 91 15.92 -11.22 20.06
C ALA A 91 16.38 -11.91 18.76
N ALA A 92 15.92 -13.15 18.54
CA ALA A 92 16.22 -13.91 17.32
C ALA A 92 15.25 -13.59 16.17
N GLN A 93 13.98 -13.34 16.49
CA GLN A 93 12.90 -13.19 15.49
C GLN A 93 12.81 -11.77 14.91
N PRO A 94 12.38 -11.61 13.64
CA PRO A 94 12.10 -10.30 13.06
C PRO A 94 10.96 -9.58 13.79
N LEU A 95 11.12 -8.28 14.04
CA LEU A 95 10.05 -7.46 14.60
C LEU A 95 8.94 -7.25 13.58
N LYS A 96 7.71 -7.63 13.93
CA LYS A 96 6.51 -7.36 13.12
C LYS A 96 5.79 -6.08 13.57
N PRO A 97 5.20 -5.31 12.64
CA PRO A 97 4.26 -4.24 12.96
C PRO A 97 3.09 -4.77 13.82
N GLN A 98 2.54 -3.91 14.68
CA GLN A 98 1.35 -4.27 15.48
C GLN A 98 0.09 -4.35 14.65
N GLN A 99 -0.02 -3.46 13.66
CA GLN A 99 -1.11 -3.39 12.71
C GLN A 99 -0.50 -3.18 11.34
N ASN A 100 -1.03 -3.88 10.34
CA ASN A 100 -0.63 -3.74 8.95
C ASN A 100 -1.83 -3.24 8.17
N ASP A 101 -1.73 -2.03 7.63
CA ASP A 101 -2.80 -1.42 6.83
C ASP A 101 -2.85 -1.99 5.40
N ARG A 102 -2.00 -2.97 5.08
CA ARG A 102 -2.03 -3.70 3.82
C ARG A 102 -2.37 -5.16 4.09
N PRO A 103 -3.39 -5.74 3.44
CA PRO A 103 -3.58 -7.18 3.49
C PRO A 103 -2.33 -7.89 2.95
N GLU A 104 -1.92 -8.98 3.60
CA GLU A 104 -0.85 -9.83 3.07
C GLU A 104 -1.31 -10.37 1.71
N TYR A 105 -0.47 -10.28 0.67
CA TYR A 105 -0.77 -10.87 -0.62
C TYR A 105 -0.81 -12.39 -0.44
N ALA A 106 -2.01 -12.97 -0.38
CA ALA A 106 -2.18 -14.40 -0.51
C ALA A 106 -1.86 -14.74 -1.97
N GLN A 107 -0.74 -15.43 -2.22
CA GLN A 107 -0.54 -16.12 -3.50
C GLN A 107 -1.69 -17.12 -3.64
N GLY A 108 -2.61 -16.84 -4.56
CA GLY A 108 -3.57 -17.81 -5.08
C GLY A 108 -2.93 -18.66 -6.16
#